data_AF-A0A1X9MBA4-F1
#
_entry.id   AF-A0A1X9MBA4-F1
#
_cell.length_a   1.000
_cell.length_b   1.000
_cell.length_c   1.000
_cell.angle_alpha   90.00
_cell.angle_beta   90.00
_cell.angle_gamma   90.00
#
_symmetry.space_group_name_H-M   'P 1'
#
loop_
_entity.id
_entity.type
_entity.pdbx_description
1 polymer ?
#
loop_
_entity_poly.entity_id
_entity_poly.type
_entity_poly.pdbx_seq_one_letter_code
_entity_poly.pdbx_strand_id
1 'polypeptide(L)'
;MSDTYIQSILNQVQKTIDQSLTELMEVKMIRENDPTEFSYLQHELNELEEKLASLLQDQNCSSYYPSLQDAHKRICEVQDIMIKGI
;
A
#
# COMPACT_ATOMS: atom_id res chain seq x y z
N MET A 1 16.70 4.47 -12.81
CA MET A 1 15.22 4.43 -12.71
C MET A 1 14.66 5.70 -13.33
N SER A 2 13.50 5.65 -13.99
CA SER A 2 12.86 6.87 -14.52
C SER A 2 11.89 7.44 -13.48
N ASP A 3 11.80 8.76 -13.38
CA ASP A 3 10.87 9.46 -12.49
C ASP A 3 9.41 9.03 -12.71
N THR A 4 9.06 8.71 -13.96
CA THR A 4 7.74 8.18 -14.35
C THR A 4 7.45 6.83 -13.69
N TYR A 5 8.47 5.98 -13.52
CA TYR A 5 8.30 4.70 -12.83
C TYR A 5 8.00 4.90 -11.35
N ILE A 6 8.75 5.76 -10.67
CA ILE A 6 8.53 6.07 -9.25
C ILE A 6 7.14 6.66 -9.03
N GLN A 7 6.71 7.60 -9.88
CA GLN A 7 5.37 8.16 -9.83
C GLN A 7 4.28 7.11 -10.07
N SER A 8 4.51 6.17 -11.00
CA SER A 8 3.58 5.06 -11.23
C SER A 8 3.44 4.18 -9.98
N ILE A 9 4.54 3.88 -9.29
CA ILE A 9 4.51 3.12 -8.04
C ILE A 9 3.74 3.88 -6.97
N LEU A 10 4.04 5.16 -6.75
CA LEU A 10 3.33 5.98 -5.75
C LEU A 10 1.82 6.07 -6.03
N ASN A 11 1.42 6.21 -7.30
CA ASN A 11 0.01 6.20 -7.69
C ASN A 11 -0.64 4.83 -7.43
N GLN A 12 0.07 3.74 -7.70
CA GLN A 12 -0.43 2.40 -7.43
C GLN A 12 -0.62 2.17 -5.93
N VAL A 13 0.34 2.60 -5.12
CA VAL A 13 0.26 2.56 -3.64
C VAL A 13 -0.97 3.30 -3.15
N GLN A 14 -1.17 4.54 -3.58
CA GLN A 14 -2.33 5.33 -3.18
C GLN A 14 -3.64 4.63 -3.56
N LYS A 15 -3.74 4.10 -4.78
CA LYS A 15 -4.92 3.38 -5.25
C LYS A 15 -5.21 2.13 -4.42
N THR A 16 -4.21 1.28 -4.17
CA THR A 16 -4.38 0.04 -3.40
C THR A 16 -4.72 0.35 -1.93
N ILE A 17 -4.16 1.42 -1.35
CA ILE A 17 -4.54 1.91 -0.02
C ILE A 17 -6.00 2.35 0.00
N ASP A 18 -6.44 3.15 -0.96
CA ASP A 18 -7.82 3.64 -1.01
C ASP A 18 -8.82 2.49 -1.17
N GLN A 19 -8.48 1.49 -1.98
CA GLN A 19 -9.26 0.25 -2.11
C GLN A 19 -9.31 -0.52 -0.78
N SER A 20 -8.17 -0.71 -0.12
CA SER A 20 -8.09 -1.42 1.17
C SER A 20 -8.90 -0.72 2.28
N LEU A 21 -8.85 0.60 2.35
CA LEU A 21 -9.64 1.38 3.30
C LEU A 21 -11.14 1.32 2.99
N THR A 22 -11.51 1.29 1.71
CA THR A 22 -12.91 1.14 1.28
C THR A 22 -13.44 -0.23 1.72
N GLU A 23 -12.71 -1.30 1.43
CA GLU A 23 -13.07 -2.65 1.88
C GLU A 23 -13.17 -2.75 3.40
N LEU A 24 -12.24 -2.15 4.15
CA LEU A 24 -12.30 -2.12 5.61
C LEU A 24 -13.55 -1.39 6.13
N MET A 25 -14.03 -0.36 5.45
CA MET A 25 -15.28 0.31 5.79
C MET A 25 -16.50 -0.54 5.42
N GLU A 26 -16.46 -1.23 4.28
CA GLU A 26 -17.53 -2.12 3.85
C GLU A 26 -17.67 -3.34 4.76
N VAL A 27 -16.56 -3.95 5.22
CA VAL A 27 -16.54 -4.99 6.25
C VAL A 27 -17.23 -4.53 7.55
N LYS A 28 -17.09 -3.25 7.93
CA LYS A 28 -17.80 -2.71 9.09
C LYS A 28 -19.31 -2.56 8.87
N MET A 29 -19.73 -2.32 7.62
CA MET A 29 -21.14 -2.14 7.27
C MET A 29 -21.85 -3.46 6.95
N ILE A 30 -21.13 -4.45 6.41
CA ILE A 30 -21.67 -5.69 5.85
C ILE A 30 -20.92 -6.87 6.48
N ARG A 31 -21.64 -7.76 7.18
CA ARG A 31 -21.10 -8.98 7.82
C ARG A 31 -20.67 -10.08 6.84
N GLU A 32 -20.48 -9.78 5.55
CA GLU A 32 -20.41 -10.78 4.46
C GLU A 32 -19.27 -10.56 3.46
N ASN A 33 -18.18 -9.84 3.78
CA ASN A 33 -17.07 -9.75 2.82
C ASN A 33 -16.28 -11.07 2.76
N ASP A 34 -16.01 -11.49 1.52
CA ASP A 34 -15.30 -12.71 1.18
C ASP A 34 -13.82 -12.58 1.63
N PRO A 35 -13.30 -13.50 2.47
CA PRO A 35 -11.90 -13.47 2.91
C PRO A 35 -10.88 -13.47 1.76
N THR A 36 -11.30 -13.82 0.54
CA THR A 36 -10.48 -13.83 -0.67
C THR A 36 -10.09 -12.43 -1.14
N GLU A 37 -11.00 -11.44 -1.11
CA GLU A 37 -10.70 -10.06 -1.56
C GLU A 37 -9.75 -9.36 -0.60
N PHE A 38 -9.93 -9.59 0.69
CA PHE A 38 -9.03 -9.10 1.73
C PHE A 38 -7.62 -9.68 1.58
N SER A 39 -7.53 -10.98 1.28
CA SER A 39 -6.26 -11.67 1.02
C SER A 39 -5.55 -11.13 -0.22
N TYR A 40 -6.31 -10.77 -1.26
CA TYR A 40 -5.77 -10.17 -2.48
C TYR A 40 -5.16 -8.79 -2.22
N LEU A 41 -5.88 -7.91 -1.54
CA LEU A 41 -5.39 -6.55 -1.23
C LEU A 41 -4.18 -6.59 -0.29
N GLN A 42 -4.19 -7.51 0.68
CA GLN A 42 -3.04 -7.71 1.56
C GLN A 42 -1.80 -8.18 0.78
N HIS A 43 -1.97 -9.05 -0.21
CA HIS A 43 -0.89 -9.45 -1.11
C HIS A 43 -0.37 -8.27 -1.96
N GLU A 44 -1.25 -7.47 -2.55
CA GLU A 44 -0.84 -6.28 -3.31
C GLU A 44 -0.07 -5.27 -2.45
N LEU A 45 -0.53 -5.02 -1.22
CA LEU A 45 0.17 -4.14 -0.29
C LEU A 45 1.57 -4.66 0.05
N ASN A 46 1.73 -5.96 0.29
CA ASN A 46 3.05 -6.56 0.54
C ASN A 46 3.98 -6.41 -0.67
N GLU A 47 3.52 -6.67 -1.90
CA GLU A 47 4.34 -6.48 -3.08
C GLU A 47 4.80 -5.03 -3.25
N LEU A 48 3.89 -4.08 -2.97
CA LEU A 48 4.19 -2.66 -3.08
C LEU A 48 5.15 -2.19 -1.98
N GLU A 49 5.03 -2.74 -0.77
CA GLU A 49 5.97 -2.52 0.32
C GLU A 49 7.39 -2.97 -0.06
N GLU A 50 7.55 -4.18 -0.60
CA GLU A 50 8.85 -4.69 -1.05
C GLU A 50 9.46 -3.83 -2.18
N LYS A 51 8.63 -3.39 -3.13
CA LYS A 51 9.04 -2.49 -4.22
C LYS A 51 9.47 -1.12 -3.66
N LEU A 52 8.74 -0.57 -2.71
CA LEU A 52 9.10 0.70 -2.05
C LEU A 52 10.39 0.55 -1.22
N ALA A 53 10.57 -0.54 -0.47
CA ALA A 53 11.77 -0.79 0.30
C ALA A 53 13.00 -0.88 -0.61
N SER A 54 12.86 -1.52 -1.78
CA SER A 54 13.90 -1.57 -2.80
C SER A 54 14.24 -0.17 -3.35
N LEU A 55 13.22 0.66 -3.61
CA LEU A 55 13.40 2.05 -4.08
C LEU A 55 14.01 2.96 -3.02
N LEU A 56 13.70 2.73 -1.73
CA LEU A 56 14.30 3.45 -0.60
C LEU A 56 15.77 3.09 -0.38
N GLN A 57 16.22 1.93 -0.84
CA GLN A 57 17.65 1.55 -0.81
C GLN A 57 18.41 2.04 -2.05
N ASP A 58 17.70 2.45 -3.11
CA ASP A 58 18.31 2.97 -4.33
C ASP A 58 18.72 4.44 -4.15
N GLN A 59 20.04 4.69 -4.12
CA GLN A 59 20.61 6.04 -4.00
C GLN A 59 20.19 6.98 -5.14
N ASN A 60 19.77 6.44 -6.28
CA ASN A 60 19.26 7.22 -7.41
C ASN A 60 17.86 7.81 -7.16
N CYS A 61 17.16 7.37 -6.11
CA CYS A 61 15.80 7.81 -5.76
C CYS A 61 15.79 8.88 -4.64
N SER A 62 16.94 9.46 -4.31
CA SER A 62 17.12 10.41 -3.20
C SER A 62 16.15 11.61 -3.25
N SER A 63 15.77 12.08 -4.43
CA SER A 63 14.80 13.18 -4.61
C SER A 63 13.36 12.81 -4.25
N TYR A 64 13.01 11.53 -4.29
CA TYR A 64 11.68 11.00 -3.97
C TYR A 64 11.62 10.35 -2.58
N TYR A 65 12.72 10.38 -1.84
CA TYR A 65 12.85 9.72 -0.53
C TYR A 65 11.71 10.08 0.44
N PRO A 66 11.31 11.35 0.61
CA PRO A 66 10.20 11.70 1.49
C PRO A 66 8.89 11.04 1.05
N SER A 67 8.57 11.10 -0.25
CA SER A 67 7.34 10.53 -0.80
C SER A 67 7.32 9.00 -0.71
N LEU A 68 8.45 8.34 -0.94
CA LEU A 68 8.60 6.89 -0.82
C LEU A 68 8.47 6.44 0.64
N GLN A 69 9.05 7.20 1.57
CA GLN A 69 8.96 6.92 3.01
C GLN A 69 7.54 7.11 3.53
N ASP A 70 6.86 8.18 3.12
CA ASP A 70 5.46 8.41 3.46
C ASP A 70 4.56 7.30 2.91
N ALA A 71 4.77 6.89 1.65
CA ALA A 71 4.03 5.79 1.04
C ALA A 71 4.25 4.47 1.80
N HIS A 72 5.50 4.15 2.14
CA HIS A 72 5.84 2.94 2.90
C HIS A 72 5.17 2.94 4.27
N LYS A 73 5.27 4.05 5.01
CA LYS A 73 4.62 4.18 6.33
C LYS A 73 3.11 3.94 6.24
N ARG A 74 2.48 4.49 5.20
CA ARG A 74 1.03 4.40 4.99
C ARG A 74 0.59 2.97 4.64
N ILE A 75 1.39 2.23 3.86
CA ILE A 75 1.15 0.79 3.62
C ILE A 75 1.19 0.03 4.94
N CYS A 76 2.23 0.22 5.76
CA CYS A 76 2.35 -0.47 7.05
C CYS A 76 1.17 -0.15 7.98
N GLU A 77 0.72 1.11 8.03
CA GLU A 77 -0.44 1.52 8.82
C GLU A 77 -1.71 0.79 8.35
N VAL A 78 -1.96 0.71 7.05
CA VAL A 78 -3.13 0.04 6.48
C VAL A 78 -3.07 -1.47 6.71
N GLN A 79 -1.92 -2.11 6.49
CA GLN A 79 -1.73 -3.54 6.79
C GLN A 79 -1.94 -3.84 8.29
N ASP A 80 -1.46 -2.98 9.20
CA ASP A 80 -1.65 -3.15 10.64
C ASP A 80 -3.14 -3.06 11.01
N ILE A 81 -3.86 -2.11 10.42
CA ILE A 81 -5.32 -1.99 10.56
C ILE A 81 -6.03 -3.24 10.02
N MET A 82 -5.59 -3.75 8.87
CA MET A 82 -6.15 -4.96 8.26
C MET A 82 -5.94 -6.19 9.16
N ILE A 83 -4.77 -6.36 9.75
CA ILE A 83 -4.46 -7.50 10.61
C ILE A 83 -5.19 -7.43 11.94
N LYS A 84 -5.19 -6.26 12.58
CA LYS A 84 -5.77 -6.09 13.93
C LYS A 84 -7.29 -6.02 13.90
N GLY A 85 -7.87 -5.63 12.76
CA GLY A 85 -9.22 -5.11 12.72
C GLY A 85 -9.31 -3.78 13.47
N ILE A 86 -10.35 -2.99 13.18
CA ILE A 86 -10.61 -1.72 13.89
C ILE A 86 -11.64 -1.94 14.99
#